data_AF-A0A920PP80-F1
#
_entry.id   AF-A0A920PP80-F1
#
_cell.length_a   1.000
_cell.length_b   1.000
_cell.length_c   1.000
_cell.angle_alpha   90.00
_cell.angle_beta   90.00
_cell.angle_gamma   90.00
#
_symmetry.space_group_name_H-M   'P 1'
#
loop_
_entity.id
_entity.type
_entity.pdbx_description
1 polymer ?
#
loop_
_entity_poly.entity_id
_entity_poly.type
_entity_poly.pdbx_seq_one_letter_code
_entity_poly.pdbx_strand_id
1 'polypeptide(L)'
;MKRRQLEFLFLNVGHFFDHLIILIFSAVQPSHWPGSGAWVCTANSLCNPWIRGFWSVCGPAGWLADKWSREGMMLGFFIGIGLLRTHRLCRYTPTNRVRIIFIGMFGAIYHPVGLAMVVEGRVKTGMP
;
A
#
# COMPACT_ATOMS: atom_id res chain seq x y z
N MET A 1 -8.26 -17.92 -19.90
CA MET A 1 -7.93 -16.47 -19.91
C MET A 1 -6.55 -16.28 -20.53
N LYS A 2 -6.33 -15.20 -21.29
CA LYS A 2 -4.99 -14.90 -21.82
C LYS A 2 -4.09 -14.38 -20.68
N ARG A 3 -2.80 -14.72 -20.67
CA ARG A 3 -1.82 -14.32 -19.64
C ARG A 3 -1.89 -12.82 -19.29
N ARG A 4 -2.00 -11.95 -20.30
CA ARG A 4 -2.14 -10.50 -20.12
C ARG A 4 -3.38 -10.05 -19.34
N GLN A 5 -4.50 -10.78 -19.46
CA GLN A 5 -5.73 -10.47 -18.71
C GLN A 5 -5.58 -10.83 -17.23
N LEU A 6 -4.86 -11.92 -16.93
CA LEU A 6 -4.53 -12.31 -15.57
C LEU A 6 -3.60 -11.28 -14.92
N GLU A 7 -2.53 -10.87 -15.61
CA GLU A 7 -1.62 -9.82 -15.13
C GLU A 7 -2.39 -8.53 -14.80
N PHE A 8 -3.27 -8.09 -15.69
CA PHE A 8 -4.09 -6.91 -15.45
C PHE A 8 -5.09 -7.09 -14.30
N LEU A 9 -5.68 -8.28 -14.16
CA LEU A 9 -6.55 -8.60 -13.02
C LEU A 9 -5.78 -8.50 -11.70
N PHE A 10 -4.58 -9.08 -11.62
CA PHE A 10 -3.74 -8.99 -10.42
C PHE A 10 -3.34 -7.54 -10.11
N LEU A 11 -3.02 -6.72 -11.11
CA LEU A 11 -2.76 -5.29 -10.90
C LEU A 11 -3.99 -4.60 -10.30
N ASN A 12 -5.19 -4.80 -10.86
CA ASN A 12 -6.42 -4.20 -10.33
C ASN A 12 -6.72 -4.65 -8.89
N VAL A 13 -6.54 -5.94 -8.60
CA VAL A 13 -6.70 -6.49 -7.24
C VAL A 13 -5.67 -5.87 -6.29
N GLY A 14 -4.42 -5.70 -6.74
CA GLY A 14 -3.38 -5.04 -5.97
C GLY A 14 -3.72 -3.59 -5.65
N HIS A 15 -4.16 -2.82 -6.66
CA HIS A 15 -4.62 -1.44 -6.49
C HIS A 15 -5.76 -1.33 -5.47
N PHE A 16 -6.75 -2.24 -5.59
CA PHE A 16 -7.86 -2.31 -4.67
C PHE A 16 -7.39 -2.51 -3.23
N PHE A 17 -6.48 -3.46 -2.97
CA PHE A 17 -5.96 -3.68 -1.63
C PHE A 17 -5.11 -2.53 -1.11
N ASP A 18 -4.27 -1.95 -1.95
CA ASP A 18 -3.41 -0.81 -1.61
C ASP A 18 -4.25 0.36 -1.08
N HIS A 19 -5.35 0.69 -1.75
CA HIS A 19 -6.29 1.71 -1.28
C HIS A 19 -7.20 1.25 -0.13
N LEU A 20 -7.73 0.03 -0.19
CA LEU A 20 -8.63 -0.47 0.86
C LEU A 20 -7.97 -0.39 2.24
N ILE A 21 -6.69 -0.73 2.33
CA ILE A 21 -5.97 -0.78 3.60
C ILE A 21 -5.80 0.61 4.22
N ILE A 22 -5.37 1.60 3.43
CA ILE A 22 -5.26 2.97 3.93
C ILE A 22 -6.63 3.56 4.27
N LEU A 23 -7.67 3.24 3.48
CA LEU A 23 -9.04 3.66 3.74
C LEU A 23 -9.59 3.04 5.04
N ILE A 24 -9.28 1.78 5.34
CA ILE A 24 -9.66 1.17 6.63
C ILE A 24 -9.00 1.92 7.78
N PHE A 25 -7.71 2.25 7.72
CA PHE A 25 -7.06 3.02 8.79
C PHE A 25 -7.60 4.45 8.91
N SER A 26 -7.98 5.06 7.80
CA SER A 26 -8.64 6.37 7.79
C SER A 26 -10.05 6.32 8.37
N ALA A 27 -10.82 5.27 8.05
CA ALA A 27 -12.20 5.07 8.48
C ALA A 27 -12.33 4.57 9.93
N VAL A 28 -11.33 3.86 10.47
CA VAL A 28 -11.23 3.46 11.89
C VAL A 28 -10.89 4.65 12.81
N GLN A 29 -11.13 5.87 12.33
CA GLN A 29 -11.32 7.02 13.17
C GLN A 29 -12.28 6.67 14.32
N PRO A 30 -11.98 7.04 15.58
CA PRO A 30 -12.98 7.07 16.61
C PRO A 30 -14.02 8.09 16.14
N SER A 31 -15.08 7.58 15.53
CA SER A 31 -16.41 8.12 15.72
C SER A 31 -16.53 8.27 17.22
N HIS A 32 -16.33 9.47 17.76
CA HIS A 32 -16.88 10.05 18.97
C HIS A 32 -16.13 11.36 19.28
N TRP A 33 -16.89 12.46 19.25
CA TRP A 33 -16.56 13.82 19.71
C TRP A 33 -16.00 14.82 18.68
N PRO A 34 -16.86 15.67 18.08
CA PRO A 34 -16.43 16.95 17.51
C PRO A 34 -15.76 17.78 18.62
N GLY A 35 -14.47 18.10 18.47
CA GLY A 35 -13.73 18.98 19.39
C GLY A 35 -12.73 18.33 20.36
N SER A 36 -12.53 17.02 20.34
CA SER A 36 -11.62 16.33 21.30
C SER A 36 -10.13 16.30 20.91
N GLY A 37 -9.74 16.85 19.75
CA GLY A 37 -8.38 16.65 19.21
C GLY A 37 -8.07 15.21 18.76
N ALA A 38 -9.02 14.26 18.92
CA ALA A 38 -8.87 12.86 18.56
C ALA A 38 -8.64 12.64 17.05
N TRP A 39 -9.11 13.57 16.20
CA TRP A 39 -8.81 13.60 14.77
C TRP A 39 -7.30 13.68 14.51
N VAL A 40 -6.61 14.60 15.19
CA VAL A 40 -5.16 14.76 15.08
C VAL A 40 -4.45 13.55 15.70
N CYS A 41 -4.92 13.07 16.85
CA CYS A 41 -4.30 11.93 17.53
C CYS A 41 -4.40 10.63 16.70
N THR A 42 -5.53 10.31 16.08
CA THR A 42 -5.69 9.04 15.33
C THR A 42 -5.01 9.09 13.96
N ALA A 43 -5.16 10.22 13.24
CA ALA A 43 -4.43 10.45 12.00
C ALA A 43 -2.91 10.45 12.23
N ASN A 44 -2.42 11.12 13.27
CA ASN A 44 -0.98 11.13 13.59
C ASN A 44 -0.48 9.77 14.13
N SER A 45 -1.31 8.99 14.81
CA SER A 45 -0.89 7.74 15.46
C SER A 45 -0.81 6.55 14.51
N LEU A 46 -1.70 6.47 13.52
CA LEU A 46 -1.74 5.35 12.56
C LEU A 46 -1.32 5.79 11.15
N CYS A 47 -1.77 6.95 10.67
CA CYS A 47 -1.45 7.41 9.31
C CYS A 47 0.04 7.82 9.19
N ASN A 48 0.58 8.59 10.14
CA ASN A 48 1.98 9.05 10.02
C ASN A 48 3.04 7.93 10.02
N PRO A 49 2.95 6.86 10.85
CA PRO A 49 3.83 5.71 10.69
C PRO A 49 3.72 5.03 9.32
N TRP A 50 2.49 4.89 8.79
CA TRP A 50 2.26 4.32 7.47
C TRP A 50 2.93 5.18 6.38
N ILE A 51 2.68 6.49 6.39
CA ILE A 51 3.25 7.45 5.43
C ILE A 51 4.79 7.41 5.49
N ARG A 52 5.38 7.38 6.69
CA ARG A 52 6.85 7.27 6.83
C ARG A 52 7.41 6.01 6.20
N GLY A 53 6.77 4.86 6.44
CA GLY A 53 7.13 3.60 5.79
C GLY A 53 7.03 3.71 4.28
N PHE A 54 5.94 4.31 3.78
CA PHE A 54 5.71 4.49 2.36
C PHE A 54 6.82 5.29 1.68
N TRP A 55 7.12 6.50 2.18
CA TRP A 55 8.15 7.36 1.61
C TRP A 55 9.55 6.74 1.65
N SER A 56 9.85 5.97 2.70
CA SER A 56 11.16 5.33 2.85
C SER A 56 11.47 4.30 1.76
N VAL A 57 10.45 3.68 1.16
CA VAL A 57 10.60 2.57 0.22
C VAL A 57 10.16 2.91 -1.20
N CYS A 58 9.35 3.96 -1.41
CA CYS A 58 8.82 4.30 -2.74
C CYS A 58 9.91 4.44 -3.83
N GLY A 59 10.96 5.22 -3.57
CA GLY A 59 12.09 5.36 -4.49
C GLY A 59 12.87 4.04 -4.70
N PRO A 60 13.37 3.42 -3.62
CA PRO A 60 14.10 2.15 -3.71
C PRO A 60 13.33 1.01 -4.39
N ALA A 61 12.01 0.94 -4.20
CA ALA A 61 11.18 -0.11 -4.77
C ALA A 61 11.13 -0.03 -6.31
N GLY A 62 11.00 1.17 -6.88
CA GLY A 62 11.07 1.36 -8.33
C GLY A 62 12.43 0.94 -8.89
N TRP A 63 13.50 1.41 -8.28
CA TRP A 63 14.88 1.05 -8.68
C TRP A 63 15.14 -0.46 -8.60
N LEU A 64 14.67 -1.12 -7.55
CA LEU A 64 14.86 -2.56 -7.37
C LEU A 64 14.03 -3.35 -8.37
N ALA A 65 12.80 -2.91 -8.68
CA ALA A 65 11.94 -3.56 -9.65
C ALA A 65 12.52 -3.53 -11.06
N ASP A 66 13.18 -2.44 -11.45
CA ASP A 66 13.83 -2.32 -12.75
C ASP A 66 15.10 -3.19 -12.87
N LYS A 67 15.73 -3.56 -11.75
CA LYS A 67 16.96 -4.38 -11.75
C LYS A 67 16.73 -5.86 -11.51
N TRP A 68 15.71 -6.22 -10.73
CA TRP A 68 15.49 -7.59 -10.30
C TRP A 68 14.29 -8.24 -10.99
N SER A 69 13.07 -7.86 -10.62
CA SER A 69 11.84 -8.34 -11.27
C SER A 69 10.65 -7.52 -10.79
N ARG A 70 9.80 -7.09 -11.74
CA ARG A 70 8.55 -6.39 -11.45
C ARG A 70 7.52 -7.34 -10.84
N GLU A 71 7.40 -8.54 -11.37
CA GLU A 71 6.49 -9.58 -10.86
C GLU A 71 6.91 -10.05 -9.47
N GLY A 72 8.21 -10.22 -9.22
CA GLY A 72 8.74 -10.56 -7.90
C GLY A 72 8.44 -9.50 -6.85
N MET A 73 8.55 -8.23 -7.22
CA MET A 73 8.18 -7.11 -6.35
C MET A 73 6.67 -7.10 -6.05
N MET A 74 5.82 -7.33 -7.06
CA MET A 74 4.37 -7.43 -6.87
C MET A 74 3.96 -8.61 -5.99
N LEU A 75 4.65 -9.76 -6.11
CA LEU A 75 4.45 -10.89 -5.21
C LEU A 75 4.82 -10.52 -3.77
N GLY A 76 5.94 -9.82 -3.58
CA GLY A 76 6.35 -9.27 -2.28
C GLY A 76 5.33 -8.32 -1.68
N PHE A 77 4.71 -7.46 -2.49
CA PHE A 77 3.58 -6.62 -2.08
C PHE A 77 2.42 -7.45 -1.52
N PHE A 78 1.92 -8.45 -2.28
CA PHE A 78 0.78 -9.25 -1.85
C PHE A 78 1.05 -10.05 -0.58
N ILE A 79 2.23 -10.68 -0.49
CA ILE A 79 2.64 -11.45 0.69
C ILE A 79 2.83 -10.53 1.89
N GLY A 80 3.53 -9.40 1.73
CA GLY A 80 3.82 -8.48 2.83
C GLY A 80 2.55 -7.86 3.40
N ILE A 81 1.66 -7.37 2.53
CA ILE A 81 0.36 -6.85 2.93
C ILE A 81 -0.51 -7.94 3.59
N GLY A 82 -0.52 -9.16 3.04
CA GLY A 82 -1.28 -10.29 3.57
C GLY A 82 -0.82 -10.72 4.97
N LEU A 83 0.49 -10.83 5.20
CA LEU A 83 1.07 -11.23 6.49
C LEU A 83 0.90 -10.19 7.59
N LEU A 84 0.90 -8.91 7.22
CA LEU A 84 0.79 -7.81 8.19
C LEU A 84 -0.66 -7.51 8.58
N ARG A 85 -1.64 -8.00 7.81
CA ARG A 85 -3.07 -7.89 8.13
C ARG A 85 -3.40 -8.83 9.30
N THR A 86 -3.40 -8.28 10.50
CA THR A 86 -3.74 -9.02 11.73
C THR A 86 -4.77 -8.29 12.56
N HIS A 87 -5.59 -9.07 13.26
CA HIS A 87 -6.81 -8.64 13.95
C HIS A 87 -6.61 -7.59 15.08
N ARG A 88 -5.36 -7.30 15.49
CA ARG A 88 -5.03 -6.51 16.69
C ARG A 88 -4.51 -5.09 16.43
N LEU A 89 -4.61 -4.54 15.22
CA LEU A 89 -4.10 -3.19 14.91
C LEU A 89 -4.88 -2.07 15.63
N CYS A 90 -6.05 -2.36 16.20
CA CYS A 90 -6.88 -1.37 16.90
C CYS A 90 -6.32 -0.90 18.25
N ARG A 91 -5.22 -1.49 18.77
CA ARG A 91 -4.55 -1.02 20.00
C ARG A 91 -3.31 -0.20 19.67
N TYR A 92 -3.20 1.02 20.18
CA TYR A 92 -2.00 1.83 20.02
C TYR A 92 -0.87 1.31 20.93
N THR A 93 -0.03 0.43 20.38
CA THR A 93 1.12 -0.18 21.05
C THR A 93 2.39 0.03 20.22
N PRO A 94 3.59 0.08 20.83
CA PRO A 94 4.85 0.22 20.09
C PRO A 94 5.01 -0.83 18.98
N THR A 95 4.60 -2.07 19.24
CA THR A 95 4.61 -3.17 18.28
C THR A 95 3.69 -2.93 17.09
N ASN A 96 2.49 -2.37 17.31
CA ASN A 96 1.58 -2.06 16.21
C ASN A 96 2.07 -0.89 15.35
N ARG A 97 2.77 0.10 15.93
CA ARG A 97 3.38 1.19 15.14
C ARG A 97 4.41 0.67 14.15
N VAL A 98 5.29 -0.23 14.59
CA VAL A 98 6.29 -0.86 13.72
C VAL A 98 5.61 -1.62 12.58
N ARG A 99 4.55 -2.38 12.89
CA ARG A 99 3.79 -3.14 11.89
C ARG A 99 3.13 -2.23 10.85
N ILE A 100 2.59 -1.09 11.26
CA ILE A 100 1.99 -0.10 10.35
C ILE A 100 3.05 0.54 9.43
N ILE A 101 4.27 0.78 9.94
CA ILE A 101 5.40 1.23 9.10
C ILE A 101 5.67 0.18 8.02
N PHE A 102 5.77 -1.10 8.38
CA PHE A 102 5.96 -2.17 7.41
C PHE A 102 4.80 -2.25 6.39
N ILE A 103 3.55 -2.07 6.82
CA ILE A 103 2.41 -2.02 5.90
C ILE A 103 2.59 -0.88 4.88
N GLY A 104 3.04 0.29 5.34
CA GLY A 104 3.38 1.42 4.46
C GLY A 104 4.52 1.10 3.48
N MET A 105 5.57 0.44 3.97
CA MET A 105 6.71 0.00 3.14
C MET A 105 6.28 -0.96 2.02
N PHE A 106 5.44 -1.95 2.34
CA PHE A 106 4.93 -2.87 1.32
C PHE A 106 3.96 -2.19 0.37
N GLY A 107 3.04 -1.33 0.86
CA GLY A 107 2.13 -0.56 -0.01
C GLY A 107 2.85 0.36 -1.01
N ALA A 108 4.00 0.91 -0.62
CA ALA A 108 4.82 1.72 -1.52
C ALA A 108 5.32 0.99 -2.76
N ILE A 109 5.34 -0.34 -2.78
CA ILE A 109 5.76 -1.13 -3.95
C ILE A 109 4.78 -0.98 -5.11
N TYR A 110 3.47 -0.95 -4.83
CA TYR A 110 2.44 -0.97 -5.87
C TYR A 110 2.54 0.27 -6.79
N HIS A 111 2.90 1.42 -6.23
CA HIS A 111 2.91 2.68 -6.96
C HIS A 111 3.96 2.74 -8.08
N PRO A 112 5.28 2.61 -7.82
CA PRO A 112 6.28 2.66 -8.88
C PRO A 112 6.24 1.42 -9.78
N VAL A 113 5.93 0.23 -9.23
CA VAL A 113 5.99 -1.03 -9.99
C VAL A 113 4.70 -1.30 -10.76
N GLY A 114 3.55 -1.21 -10.09
CA GLY A 114 2.25 -1.49 -10.69
C GLY A 114 1.89 -0.50 -11.80
N LEU A 115 2.18 0.79 -11.64
CA LEU A 115 1.96 1.79 -12.70
C LEU A 115 2.81 1.49 -13.93
N ALA A 116 4.08 1.13 -13.75
CA ALA A 116 4.96 0.76 -14.86
C ALA A 116 4.42 -0.47 -15.62
N MET A 117 3.93 -1.48 -14.89
CA MET A 117 3.37 -2.71 -15.48
C MET A 117 2.03 -2.47 -16.21
N VAL A 118 1.23 -1.47 -15.81
CA VAL A 118 -0.04 -1.15 -16.50
C VAL A 118 0.20 -0.69 -17.94
N VAL A 119 1.23 0.13 -18.15
CA VAL A 119 1.55 0.73 -19.45
C VAL A 119 2.50 -0.14 -20.29
N GLU A 120 3.14 -1.13 -19.67
CA GLU A 120 4.10 -2.01 -20.32
C GLU A 120 3.50 -2.76 -21.52
N GLY A 121 4.20 -2.71 -22.65
CA GLY A 121 3.79 -3.38 -23.89
C GLY A 121 2.50 -2.83 -24.52
N ARG A 122 2.02 -1.65 -24.10
CA ARG A 122 0.84 -0.99 -24.69
C ARG A 122 1.25 0.19 -25.57
N VAL A 123 0.55 0.35 -26.69
CA VAL A 123 0.70 1.49 -27.61
C VAL A 123 -0.47 2.45 -27.35
N LYS A 124 -0.21 3.77 -27.29
CA LYS A 124 -1.19 4.84 -26.98
C LYS A 124 -1.83 4.70 -25.58
N THR A 125 -1.03 4.88 -24.53
CA THR A 125 -1.48 4.84 -23.13
C THR A 125 -1.95 6.20 -22.58
N GLY A 126 -1.95 7.25 -23.41
CA GLY A 126 -2.44 8.60 -23.08
C GLY A 126 -3.71 8.98 -23.84
N MET A 127 -4.21 10.20 -23.64
CA MET A 127 -5.34 10.72 -24.42
C MET A 127 -4.93 10.94 -25.90
N PRO A 128 -5.86 10.69 -26.85
CA PRO A 128 -5.59 10.73 -28.29
C PRO A 128 -5.13 12.09 -28.81
#